data_AF-A0A397SS01-F1
#
_entry.id   AF-A0A397SS01-F1
#
_cell.length_a   1.000
_cell.length_b   1.000
_cell.length_c   1.000
_cell.angle_alpha   90.00
_cell.angle_beta   90.00
_cell.angle_gamma   90.00
#
_symmetry.space_group_name_H-M   'P 1'
#
loop_
_entity.id
_entity.type
_entity.pdbx_description
1 polymer ?
#
loop_
_entity_poly.entity_id
_entity_poly.type
_entity_poly.pdbx_seq_one_letter_code
_entity_poly.pdbx_strand_id
1 'polypeptide(L)' 'MAVNEIYYNILSIWEWDEEDNTIIENKCREIEANYDTKIEYIKDKQSFDIKGNDYKMLDQSRDDLIKLLNSKVYYY' A
#
# COMPACT_ATOMS: atom_id res chain seq x y z
N MET A 1 -26.53 1.22 9.49
CA MET A 1 -26.03 0.55 8.27
C MET A 1 -24.60 0.16 8.57
N ALA A 2 -24.26 -1.13 8.50
CA ALA A 2 -22.86 -1.55 8.60
C ALA A 2 -22.15 -0.97 7.37
N VAL A 3 -21.20 -0.07 7.59
CA VAL A 3 -20.30 0.36 6.51
C VAL A 3 -19.49 -0.89 6.20
N ASN A 4 -19.72 -1.49 5.02
CA ASN A 4 -18.94 -2.64 4.59
C ASN A 4 -17.52 -2.13 4.29
N GLU A 5 -16.66 -2.15 5.30
CA GLU A 5 -15.24 -1.89 5.13
C GLU A 5 -14.68 -2.99 4.23
N ILE A 6 -14.05 -2.57 3.13
CA ILE A 6 -13.45 -3.45 2.14
C ILE A 6 -11.95 -3.50 2.44
N TYR A 7 -11.39 -4.70 2.36
CA TYR A 7 -10.00 -4.98 2.73
C TYR A 7 -9.26 -5.62 1.56
N TYR A 8 -8.16 -5.01 1.14
CA TYR A 8 -7.17 -5.62 0.28
C TYR A 8 -5.88 -5.89 1.06
N ASN A 9 -5.26 -7.02 0.80
CA ASN A 9 -3.94 -7.35 1.31
C ASN A 9 -3.00 -7.56 0.11
N ILE A 10 -1.85 -6.91 0.15
CA ILE A 10 -0.79 -7.08 -0.83
C ILE A 10 0.42 -7.66 -0.12
N LEU A 11 0.89 -8.81 -0.60
CA LEU A 11 2.13 -9.42 -0.14
C LEU A 11 3.27 -8.99 -1.05
N SER A 12 4.32 -8.44 -0.46
CA SER A 12 5.60 -8.21 -1.10
C SER A 12 6.54 -9.37 -0.76
N ILE A 13 7.37 -9.76 -1.73
CA ILE A 13 8.47 -10.72 -1.54
C ILE A 13 9.84 -10.01 -1.43
N TRP A 14 9.83 -8.68 -1.35
CA TRP A 14 11.02 -7.84 -1.47
C TRP A 14 11.51 -7.36 -0.11
N GLU A 15 12.77 -7.60 0.20
CA GLU A 15 13.45 -7.01 1.35
C GLU A 15 13.97 -5.63 0.97
N TRP A 16 13.53 -4.62 1.72
CA TRP A 16 13.95 -3.24 1.57
C TRP A 16 14.80 -2.81 2.76
N ASP A 17 15.79 -1.96 2.52
CA ASP A 17 16.59 -1.36 3.59
C ASP A 17 15.78 -0.28 4.36
N GLU A 18 16.36 0.29 5.41
CA GLU A 18 15.68 1.31 6.23
C GLU A 18 15.31 2.59 5.45
N GLU A 19 16.11 2.96 4.45
CA GLU A 19 15.85 4.14 3.62
C GLU A 19 14.68 3.88 2.67
N ASP A 20 14.68 2.74 1.99
CA ASP A 20 13.58 2.30 1.13
C ASP A 20 12.29 2.10 1.93
N ASN A 21 12.35 1.51 3.13
CA ASN A 21 11.18 1.40 4.01
C ASN A 21 10.60 2.78 4.37
N THR A 22 11.45 3.76 4.66
CA THR A 22 11.00 5.14 4.96
C THR A 22 10.34 5.78 3.74
N ILE A 23 10.88 5.55 2.54
CA ILE A 23 10.30 6.04 1.29
C ILE A 23 8.94 5.38 1.03
N ILE A 24 8.84 4.06 1.22
CA ILE A 24 7.61 3.29 1.04
C ILE A 24 6.54 3.75 2.03
N GLU A 25 6.87 3.96 3.30
CA GLU A 25 5.93 4.48 4.31
C GLU A 25 5.42 5.87 3.94
N ASN A 26 6.30 6.77 3.49
CA ASN A 26 5.90 8.11 3.05
C ASN A 26 4.98 8.05 1.84
N LYS A 27 5.30 7.19 0.86
CA LYS A 27 4.49 7.01 -0.34
C LYS A 27 3.14 6.36 -0.03
N CYS A 28 3.08 5.41 0.90
CA CYS A 28 1.82 4.85 1.39
C CYS A 28 0.92 5.97 1.95
N ARG A 29 1.46 6.87 2.78
CA ARG A 29 0.69 8.02 3.30
C ARG A 29 0.19 8.97 2.21
N GLU A 30 0.98 9.18 1.16
CA GLU A 30 0.53 9.97 0.00
C GLU A 30 -0.64 9.29 -0.72
N ILE A 31 -0.57 7.97 -0.91
CA ILE A 31 -1.66 7.18 -1.53
C ILE A 31 -2.91 7.20 -0.63
N GLU A 32 -2.76 7.05 0.69
CA GLU A 32 -3.85 7.17 1.66
C GLU A 32 -4.60 8.50 1.50
N ALA A 33 -3.86 9.62 1.46
CA ALA A 33 -4.42 10.96 1.34
C ALA A 33 -5.09 11.21 -0.03
N ASN A 34 -4.57 10.60 -1.10
CA ASN A 34 -5.10 10.80 -2.44
C ASN A 34 -6.41 10.05 -2.70
N TYR A 35 -6.58 8.88 -2.08
CA TYR A 35 -7.70 7.98 -2.37
C TYR A 35 -8.69 7.80 -1.21
N ASP A 36 -8.50 8.49 -0.07
CA ASP A 36 -9.30 8.28 1.14
C ASP A 36 -9.30 6.81 1.57
N THR A 37 -8.12 6.19 1.49
CA THR A 37 -7.87 4.80 1.91
C THR A 37 -6.90 4.78 3.07
N LYS A 38 -6.89 3.69 3.84
CA LYS A 38 -5.92 3.48 4.91
C LYS A 38 -4.99 2.33 4.54
N ILE A 39 -3.69 2.57 4.53
CA ILE A 39 -2.64 1.63 4.15
C ILE A 39 -1.77 1.37 5.37
N GLU A 40 -1.80 0.15 5.87
CA GLU A 40 -0.96 -0.30 6.97
C GLU A 40 0.15 -1.18 6.41
N TYR A 41 1.39 -0.73 6.55
CA TYR A 41 2.56 -1.49 6.14
C TYR A 41 3.11 -2.32 7.31
N ILE A 42 2.96 -3.63 7.23
CA ILE A 42 3.45 -4.61 8.20
C ILE A 42 4.83 -5.09 7.75
N LYS A 43 5.87 -4.35 8.15
CA LYS A 43 7.28 -4.60 7.81
C LYS A 43 7.71 -6.05 8.05
N ASP A 44 7.36 -6.59 9.22
CA ASP A 44 7.71 -7.96 9.65
C ASP A 44 7.20 -9.06 8.70
N LYS A 45 6.05 -8.80 8.06
CA LYS A 45 5.40 -9.74 7.14
C LYS A 45 5.53 -9.31 5.68
N GLN A 46 6.24 -8.22 5.42
CA GLN A 46 6.35 -7.59 4.10
C GLN A 46 4.97 -7.42 3.43
N SER A 47 3.95 -7.09 4.22
CA SER A 47 2.56 -7.05 3.77
C SER A 47 1.96 -5.68 3.93
N PHE A 48 1.09 -5.30 3.00
CA PHE A 48 0.37 -4.03 3.00
C PHE A 48 -1.12 -4.31 3.09
N ASP A 49 -1.75 -3.79 4.13
CA ASP A 49 -3.20 -3.87 4.32
C ASP A 49 -3.84 -2.55 3.91
N ILE A 50 -4.68 -2.59 2.88
CA ILE A 50 -5.42 -1.43 2.39
C ILE A 50 -6.89 -1.57 2.81
N LYS A 51 -7.42 -0.56 3.50
CA LYS A 51 -8.80 -0.49 3.98
C LYS A 51 -9.50 0.71 3.37
N GLY A 52 -10.77 0.55 3.03
CA GLY A 52 -11.56 1.63 2.45
C GLY A 52 -13.02 1.26 2.28
N ASN A 53 -13.78 2.23 1.79
CA ASN A 53 -15.25 2.18 1.77
C ASN A 53 -15.76 2.11 0.32
N ASP A 54 -14.86 2.30 -0.65
CA ASP A 54 -15.14 2.42 -2.07
C ASP A 54 -14.16 1.53 -2.86
N TYR A 55 -14.72 0.58 -3.63
CA TYR A 55 -13.94 -0.35 -4.46
C TYR A 55 -13.05 0.35 -5.49
N LYS A 56 -13.52 1.47 -6.07
CA LYS A 56 -12.76 2.21 -7.09
C LYS A 56 -11.54 2.88 -6.47
N MET A 57 -11.69 3.47 -5.29
CA MET A 57 -10.56 4.07 -4.57
C MET A 57 -9.56 3.02 -4.12
N LEU A 58 -10.06 1.87 -3.66
CA LEU A 58 -9.20 0.74 -3.28
C LEU A 58 -8.44 0.14 -4.45
N ASP A 59 -9.08 -0.04 -5.60
CA ASP A 59 -8.42 -0.52 -6.81
C ASP A 59 -7.34 0.45 -7.28
N GLN A 60 -7.61 1.76 -7.25
CA GLN A 60 -6.61 2.79 -7.59
C GLN A 60 -5.45 2.81 -6.60
N SER A 61 -5.74 2.78 -5.30
CA SER A 61 -4.74 2.72 -4.22
C SER A 61 -3.85 1.49 -4.35
N ARG A 62 -4.46 0.31 -4.62
CA ARG A 62 -3.74 -0.94 -4.90
C ARG A 62 -2.84 -0.82 -6.12
N ASP A 63 -3.35 -0.33 -7.24
CA ASP A 63 -2.59 -0.27 -8.49
C ASP A 63 -1.39 0.68 -8.38
N ASP A 64 -1.55 1.81 -7.70
CA ASP A 64 -0.46 2.77 -7.47
C ASP A 64 0.54 2.25 -6.44
N LEU A 65 0.10 1.53 -5.40
CA LEU A 65 1.00 0.82 -4.49
C LEU A 65 1.80 -0.24 -5.24
N ILE A 66 1.18 -1.08 -6.07
CA ILE A 66 1.88 -2.09 -6.88
C ILE A 66 2.90 -1.43 -7.83
N LYS A 67 2.56 -0.32 -8.47
CA LYS A 67 3.52 0.44 -9.31
C LYS A 67 4.70 0.94 -8.51
N LEU A 68 4.46 1.49 -7.31
CA LEU A 68 5.52 1.93 -6.41
C LEU A 68 6.46 0.76 -6.06
N LEU A 69 5.89 -0.36 -5.62
CA LEU A 69 6.66 -1.54 -5.25
C LEU A 69 7.48 -2.05 -6.43
N ASN A 70 6.87 -2.19 -7.61
CA ASN A 70 7.57 -2.62 -8.83
C ASN A 70 8.65 -1.63 -9.28
N SER A 71 8.42 -0.31 -9.16
CA SER A 71 9.43 0.70 -9.51
C SER A 71 10.70 0.56 -8.67
N LYS A 72 10.61 0.02 -7.47
CA LYS A 72 11.76 -0.24 -6.60
C LYS A 72 12.46 -1.56 -6.91
N VAL A 73 11.76 -2.52 -7.51
CA VAL A 73 12.35 -3.80 -7.96
C VAL A 73 13.33 -3.60 -9.12
N TYR A 74 13.09 -2.64 -10.01
CA TYR A 74 13.89 -2.45 -11.23
C TYR A 74 15.21 -1.67 -11.04
N TYR A 75 15.55 -1.26 -9.82
CA TYR A 75 16.81 -0.55 -9.52
C TYR A 75 17.92 -1.44 -8.94
N TYR A 76 17.71 -2.76 -8.87
CA TYR A 76 18.71 -3.75 -8.47
C TYR A 76 19.18 -4.61 -9.65
#